data_AF-A0A8S3HXQ8-F1
#
_entry.id   AF-A0A8S3HXQ8-F1
#
_cell.length_a   1.000
_cell.length_b   1.000
_cell.length_c   1.000
_cell.angle_alpha   90.00
_cell.angle_beta   90.00
_cell.angle_gamma   90.00
#
_symmetry.space_group_name_H-M   'P 1'
#
loop_
_entity.id
_entity.type
_entity.pdbx_description
1 polymer ?
#
loop_
_entity_poly.entity_id
_entity_poly.type
_entity_poly.pdbx_seq_one_letter_code
_entity_poly.pdbx_strand_id
1 'polypeptide(L)'
;MLKLRTEKVVRFEYKWIGLLSLVVKLNIAISCLYLMFQRDSYQIFDRSPISAVTIKVKQSSICSNNDSIIRHVLQYNCSNSLYDVNDFVKPATENGAVSITTRMIEIKHILQP
;
A
#
# COMPACT_ATOMS: atom_id res chain seq x y z
N MET A 1 -31.86 -39.50 -31.74
CA MET A 1 -30.99 -39.60 -32.93
C MET A 1 -30.21 -38.29 -33.05
N LEU A 2 -28.90 -38.28 -32.75
CA LEU A 2 -28.07 -37.07 -32.78
C LEU A 2 -27.55 -36.83 -34.20
N LYS A 3 -27.93 -35.71 -34.82
CA LYS A 3 -27.50 -35.33 -36.17
C LYS A 3 -26.41 -34.26 -36.05
N LEU A 4 -25.15 -34.67 -36.18
CA LEU A 4 -24.01 -33.77 -36.22
C LEU A 4 -23.96 -33.09 -37.60
N ARG A 5 -23.99 -31.76 -37.61
CA ARG A 5 -23.83 -30.93 -38.81
C ARG A 5 -22.37 -30.53 -38.91
N THR A 6 -21.73 -30.83 -40.05
CA THR A 6 -20.38 -30.39 -40.37
C THR A 6 -20.41 -29.47 -41.58
N GLU A 7 -19.50 -28.50 -41.61
CA GLU A 7 -19.35 -27.60 -42.75
C GLU A 7 -18.46 -28.22 -43.83
N LYS A 8 -18.80 -27.94 -45.10
CA LYS A 8 -17.98 -28.35 -46.23
C LYS A 8 -16.83 -27.36 -46.40
N VAL A 9 -15.61 -27.79 -46.08
CA VAL A 9 -14.39 -26.96 -46.20
C VAL A 9 -13.71 -27.18 -47.55
N VAL A 10 -13.31 -26.10 -48.22
CA VAL A 10 -12.52 -26.13 -49.46
C VAL A 10 -11.04 -26.07 -49.12
N ARG A 11 -10.21 -26.95 -49.71
CA ARG A 11 -8.75 -26.96 -49.53
C ARG A 11 -8.07 -26.25 -50.69
N PHE A 12 -7.20 -25.30 -50.36
CA PHE A 12 -6.36 -24.60 -51.32
C PHE A 12 -4.91 -25.10 -51.20
N GLU A 13 -4.35 -25.62 -52.29
CA GLU A 13 -3.00 -26.22 -52.31
C GLU A 13 -1.94 -25.27 -52.88
N TYR A 14 -1.95 -24.01 -52.42
CA TYR A 14 -0.93 -23.03 -52.81
C TYR A 14 0.12 -22.87 -51.72
N LYS A 15 1.40 -22.99 -52.09
CA LYS A 15 2.54 -22.89 -51.16
C LYS A 15 2.55 -21.57 -50.36
N TRP A 16 2.22 -20.46 -51.01
CA TRP A 16 2.19 -19.13 -50.38
C TRP A 16 1.06 -18.98 -49.36
N ILE A 17 -0.13 -19.53 -49.63
CA ILE A 17 -1.28 -19.50 -48.71
C ILE A 17 -0.99 -20.37 -47.48
N GLY A 18 -0.33 -21.52 -47.68
CA GLY A 18 0.14 -22.36 -46.59
C GLY A 18 1.15 -21.64 -45.69
N LEU A 19 2.13 -20.95 -46.28
CA LEU A 19 3.13 -20.17 -45.54
C LEU A 19 2.49 -19.04 -44.73
N LEU A 20 1.57 -18.28 -45.33
CA LEU A 20 0.85 -17.19 -44.64
C LEU A 20 0.04 -17.72 -43.45
N SER A 21 -0.71 -18.81 -43.65
CA SER A 21 -1.48 -19.46 -42.58
C SER A 21 -0.56 -19.92 -41.44
N LEU A 22 0.62 -20.45 -41.75
CA LEU A 22 1.58 -20.89 -40.73
C LEU A 22 2.14 -19.72 -39.92
N VAL A 23 2.50 -18.60 -40.58
CA VAL A 23 2.98 -17.38 -39.91
C VAL A 23 1.91 -16.80 -38.99
N VAL A 24 0.65 -16.74 -39.43
CA VAL A 24 -0.45 -16.25 -38.59
C VAL A 24 -0.63 -17.13 -37.35
N LYS A 25 -0.66 -18.46 -37.51
CA LYS A 25 -0.78 -19.39 -36.38
C LYS A 25 0.40 -19.28 -35.41
N LEU A 26 1.61 -19.10 -35.93
CA LEU A 26 2.82 -18.94 -35.12
C LEU A 26 2.79 -17.65 -34.28
N ASN A 27 2.35 -16.52 -34.86
CA ASN A 27 2.22 -15.26 -34.13
C ASN A 27 1.19 -15.34 -32.99
N ILE A 28 0.06 -16.03 -33.24
CA ILE A 28 -0.95 -16.29 -32.22
C ILE A 28 -0.36 -17.17 -31.11
N ALA A 29 0.37 -18.24 -31.47
CA ALA A 29 0.99 -19.14 -30.50
C ALA A 29 2.02 -18.41 -29.63
N ILE A 30 2.87 -17.55 -30.20
CA ILE A 30 3.84 -16.72 -29.46
C ILE A 30 3.13 -15.79 -28.49
N SER A 31 2.02 -15.16 -28.93
CA SER A 31 1.23 -14.25 -28.09
C SER A 31 0.58 -15.00 -26.91
N CYS A 32 0.06 -16.20 -27.14
CA CYS A 32 -0.45 -17.07 -26.07
C CYS A 32 0.66 -17.49 -25.09
N LEU A 33 1.83 -17.86 -25.61
CA LEU A 33 2.98 -18.27 -24.81
C LEU A 33 3.48 -17.11 -23.92
N TYR A 34 3.52 -15.91 -24.49
CA TYR A 34 3.85 -14.68 -23.77
C TYR A 34 2.89 -14.41 -22.61
N LEU A 35 1.58 -14.57 -22.82
CA LEU A 35 0.56 -14.41 -21.76
C LEU A 35 0.69 -15.48 -20.67
N MET A 36 1.10 -16.71 -21.01
CA MET A 36 1.32 -17.76 -20.02
C MET A 36 2.53 -17.49 -19.14
N PHE A 37 3.67 -17.11 -19.72
CA PHE A 37 4.91 -16.96 -18.95
C PHE A 37 5.07 -15.60 -18.26
N GLN A 38 4.64 -14.48 -18.87
CA GLN A 38 4.87 -13.17 -18.25
C GLN A 38 3.76 -12.77 -17.27
N ARG A 39 2.54 -13.26 -17.46
CA ARG A 39 1.41 -12.95 -16.58
C ARG A 39 1.04 -14.10 -15.65
N ASP A 40 1.81 -15.19 -15.70
CA ASP A 40 1.56 -16.42 -14.94
C ASP A 40 0.07 -16.82 -14.98
N SER A 41 -0.56 -16.66 -16.16
CA SER A 41 -2.01 -16.81 -16.32
C SER A 41 -2.50 -18.24 -16.08
N TYR A 42 -1.57 -19.20 -15.98
CA TYR A 42 -1.84 -20.58 -15.59
C TYR A 42 -2.03 -20.75 -14.08
N GLN A 43 -1.66 -19.75 -13.28
CA GLN A 43 -1.82 -19.73 -11.83
C GLN A 43 -3.04 -18.89 -11.42
N ILE A 44 -3.74 -19.36 -10.39
CA ILE A 44 -4.80 -18.59 -9.75
C ILE A 44 -4.17 -17.82 -8.59
N PHE A 45 -4.12 -16.50 -8.70
CA PHE A 45 -3.60 -15.63 -7.66
C PHE A 45 -4.69 -15.32 -6.63
N ASP A 46 -4.43 -15.63 -5.36
CA ASP A 46 -5.21 -15.08 -4.26
C ASP A 46 -4.86 -13.60 -4.10
N ARG A 47 -5.78 -12.72 -4.48
CA ARG A 47 -5.58 -11.26 -4.49
C ARG A 47 -5.89 -10.61 -3.15
N SER A 48 -6.29 -11.38 -2.15
CA SER A 48 -6.67 -10.89 -0.83
C SER A 48 -5.80 -11.49 0.28
N PRO A 49 -4.50 -11.14 0.34
CA PRO A 49 -3.67 -11.57 1.45
C PRO A 49 -4.20 -10.94 2.75
N ILE A 50 -4.56 -11.78 3.72
CA ILE A 50 -4.90 -11.34 5.08
C ILE A 50 -3.57 -11.08 5.80
N SER A 51 -3.28 -9.81 6.08
CA SER A 51 -2.12 -9.41 6.88
C SER A 51 -2.57 -8.79 8.20
N ALA A 52 -1.93 -9.21 9.29
CA ALA A 52 -2.13 -8.65 10.62
C ALA A 52 -0.79 -8.10 11.13
N VAL A 53 -0.74 -6.81 11.45
CA VAL A 53 0.46 -6.11 11.88
C VAL A 53 0.20 -5.47 13.24
N THR A 54 1.02 -5.83 14.22
CA THR A 54 0.99 -5.26 15.58
C THR A 54 2.23 -4.41 15.80
N ILE A 55 2.04 -3.15 16.21
CA ILE A 55 3.12 -2.18 16.41
C ILE A 55 3.15 -1.75 17.88
N LYS A 56 4.32 -1.83 18.52
CA LYS A 56 4.54 -1.36 19.90
C LYS A 56 5.71 -0.37 19.95
N VAL A 57 5.42 0.87 20.31
CA VAL A 57 6.42 1.93 20.48
C VAL A 57 6.95 1.91 21.92
N LYS A 58 8.26 2.08 22.09
CA LYS A 58 8.93 2.24 23.39
C LYS A 58 9.86 3.44 23.32
N GLN A 59 9.73 4.38 24.24
CA GLN A 59 10.62 5.54 24.29
C GLN A 59 10.63 6.14 25.71
N SER A 60 11.75 6.77 26.05
CA SER A 60 11.92 7.63 27.22
C SER A 60 12.42 8.97 26.72
N SER A 61 11.54 9.97 26.63
CA SER A 61 11.87 11.30 26.10
C SER A 61 11.87 12.36 27.20
N ILE A 62 12.88 13.24 27.15
CA ILE A 62 12.94 14.48 27.92
C ILE A 62 12.63 15.61 26.94
N CYS A 63 11.59 16.38 27.21
CA CYS A 63 11.26 17.57 26.41
C CYS A 63 11.80 18.81 27.11
N SER A 64 12.54 19.64 26.36
CA SER A 64 12.98 20.95 26.81
C SER A 64 11.98 22.00 26.34
N ASN A 65 11.32 22.66 27.28
CA ASN A 65 10.39 23.74 26.99
C ASN A 65 11.16 25.07 26.91
N ASN A 66 10.90 25.87 25.88
CA ASN A 66 11.47 27.21 25.75
C ASN A 66 10.35 28.25 25.87
N ASP A 67 10.14 28.76 27.08
CA ASP A 67 9.07 29.71 27.44
C ASP A 67 9.36 31.15 26.98
N SER A 68 9.93 31.31 25.78
CA SER A 68 10.41 32.62 25.29
C SER A 68 9.30 33.62 24.94
N ILE A 69 8.02 33.27 25.10
CA ILE A 69 6.86 34.12 24.80
C ILE A 69 6.23 34.74 26.07
N ILE A 70 6.67 34.39 27.29
CA ILE A 70 6.22 35.06 28.52
C ILE A 70 7.30 36.02 29.00
N ARG A 71 7.57 37.07 28.20
CA ARG A 71 8.31 38.23 28.72
C ARG A 71 7.34 39.10 29.50
N HIS A 72 7.60 39.19 30.81
CA HIS A 72 6.93 40.02 31.82
C HIS A 72 5.64 39.41 32.39
N VAL A 73 5.77 38.62 33.47
CA VAL A 73 5.15 38.94 34.78
C VAL A 73 5.48 37.91 35.87
N LEU A 74 5.80 36.65 35.57
CA LEU A 74 6.20 35.68 36.62
C LEU A 74 7.29 34.74 36.09
N GLN A 75 8.39 34.61 36.84
CA GLN A 75 9.41 33.58 36.61
C GLN A 75 8.75 32.19 36.71
N TYR A 76 8.39 31.61 35.58
CA TYR A 76 8.04 30.20 35.51
C TYR A 76 9.34 29.40 35.36
N ASN A 77 9.69 28.66 36.41
CA ASN A 77 10.75 27.65 36.33
C ASN A 77 10.34 26.63 35.26
N CYS A 78 11.22 26.43 34.26
CA CYS A 78 11.04 25.42 33.23
C CYS A 78 10.77 24.06 33.88
N SER A 79 9.53 23.57 33.80
CA SER A 79 9.21 22.23 34.26
C SER A 79 9.76 21.25 33.22
N ASN A 80 10.80 20.51 33.59
CA ASN A 80 11.21 19.30 32.88
C ASN A 80 10.06 18.29 32.99
N SER A 81 9.14 18.34 32.03
CA SER A 81 8.05 17.38 31.92
C SER A 81 8.57 16.15 31.20
N LEU A 82 8.35 14.98 31.80
CA LEU A 82 8.58 13.69 31.16
C LEU A 82 7.34 13.35 30.34
N TYR A 83 7.55 13.01 29.07
CA TYR A 83 6.49 12.57 28.16
C TYR A 83 6.66 11.08 27.91
N ASP A 84 5.57 10.33 28.08
CA ASP A 84 5.52 8.88 27.84
C ASP A 84 4.81 8.58 26.50
N VAL A 85 4.86 7.32 26.08
CA VAL A 85 4.29 6.80 24.83
C VAL A 85 2.82 7.22 24.65
N ASN A 86 2.07 7.32 25.74
CA ASN A 86 0.66 7.74 25.71
C ASN A 86 0.45 9.21 25.30
N ASP A 87 1.47 10.06 25.44
CA ASP A 87 1.36 11.49 25.15
C ASP A 87 1.62 11.80 23.67
N PHE A 88 2.58 11.10 23.06
CA PHE A 88 3.00 11.38 21.67
C PHE A 88 2.52 10.36 20.65
N VAL A 89 2.12 9.15 21.04
CA VAL A 89 1.62 8.12 20.11
C VAL A 89 0.12 8.21 19.94
N LYS A 90 -0.36 8.39 18.71
CA LYS A 90 -1.79 8.45 18.37
C LYS A 90 -2.13 7.63 17.12
N PRO A 91 -3.26 6.89 17.10
CA PRO A 91 -4.02 6.42 18.26
C PRO A 91 -3.17 5.43 19.10
N ALA A 92 -3.48 5.29 20.39
CA ALA A 92 -2.76 4.37 21.29
C ALA A 92 -3.06 2.88 21.05
N THR A 93 -3.92 2.56 20.08
CA THR A 93 -4.29 1.18 19.73
C THR A 93 -3.34 0.59 18.69
N GLU A 94 -3.16 -0.73 18.74
CA GLU A 94 -2.36 -1.51 17.80
C GLU A 94 -3.01 -1.53 16.41
N ASN A 95 -2.82 -0.45 15.66
CA ASN A 95 -3.28 -0.32 14.28
C ASN A 95 -2.08 -0.44 13.33
N GLY A 96 -2.34 -0.76 12.06
CA GLY A 96 -1.31 -0.83 11.01
C GLY A 96 -0.63 0.51 10.68
N ALA A 97 -1.05 1.61 11.31
CA ALA A 97 -0.43 2.93 11.20
C ALA A 97 -0.37 3.62 12.56
N VAL A 98 0.77 4.24 12.87
CA VAL A 98 1.05 4.91 14.15
C VAL A 98 1.57 6.32 13.87
N SER A 99 1.01 7.33 14.52
CA SER A 99 1.52 8.71 14.48
C SER A 99 2.35 9.00 15.73
N ILE A 100 3.52 9.62 15.57
CA ILE A 100 4.44 9.99 16.65
C ILE A 100 4.60 11.51 16.65
N THR A 101 4.19 12.15 17.74
CA THR A 101 4.28 13.60 17.92
C THR A 101 5.69 13.99 18.35
N THR A 102 6.39 14.78 17.55
CA THR A 102 7.78 15.20 17.82
C THR A 102 7.91 16.67 18.25
N ARG A 103 6.89 17.49 18.00
CA ARG A 103 6.81 18.90 18.39
C ARG A 103 5.38 19.27 18.77
N MET A 104 5.24 20.07 19.82
CA MET A 104 3.95 20.55 20.31
C MET A 104 4.02 22.05 20.59
N ILE A 105 2.94 22.77 20.30
CA ILE A 105 2.76 24.17 20.66
C ILE A 105 1.50 24.22 21.53
N GLU A 106 1.66 24.59 22.80
CA GLU A 106 0.56 24.75 23.74
C GLU A 106 0.15 26.22 23.83
N ILE A 107 -1.16 26.49 23.82
CA ILE A 107 -1.71 27.82 24.11
C ILE A 107 -2.56 27.70 25.37
N LYS A 108 -2.10 28.30 26.47
CA LYS A 108 -2.85 28.33 27.74
C LYS A 108 -3.73 29.57 27.77
N HIS A 109 -5.04 29.37 27.83
CA HIS A 109 -5.99 30.46 28.07
C HIS A 109 -6.12 30.68 29.58
N ILE A 110 -5.71 31.85 30.05
CA ILE A 110 -5.96 32.28 31.43
C ILE A 110 -7.37 32.88 31.44
N LEU A 111 -8.32 32.17 32.04
CA LEU A 111 -9.60 32.76 32.41
C LEU A 111 -9.33 33.66 33.62
N GLN A 112 -9.38 34.97 33.43
CA GLN A 112 -9.37 35.93 34.55
C GLN A 112 -10.69 35.79 35.34
N PRO A 113 -10.63 35.89 36.68
CA PRO A 113 -11.81 35.82 37.54
C PRO A 113 -12.77 37.00 37.33
#